data_AF-A0A955ZNQ3-F1
#
_entry.id   AF-A0A955ZNQ3-F1
#
_cell.length_a   1.000
_cell.length_b   1.000
_cell.length_c   1.000
_cell.angle_alpha   90.00
_cell.angle_beta   90.00
_cell.angle_gamma   90.00
#
_symmetry.space_group_name_H-M   'P 1'
#
loop_
_entity.id
_entity.type
_entity.pdbx_description
1 polymer ?
#
loop_
_entity_poly.entity_id
_entity_poly.type
_entity_poly.pdbx_seq_one_letter_code
_entity_poly.pdbx_strand_id
1 'polypeptide(L)'
;MLYFRTQPDAALIPFVRQALDGELHAVQRVASRNDAEAWLVEYPAVGVLFTPYSALVTLEKLLVAHEASMVYRLTDYHWLLLYECLKNYCLWHNDQINDGLVSYTMLGGYRFGLVDFETMTDRYFWDQEFMELLYADAGEADCCPCREHTDWSDVDLSYGLRPHPDKLKLISVEETAWRIPEPEECGQWRLP
;
A
#
# COMPACT_ATOMS: atom_id res chain seq x y z
N MET A 1 12.74 6.66 0.89
CA MET A 1 11.41 7.17 0.52
C MET A 1 10.78 6.26 -0.53
N LEU A 2 9.49 5.94 -0.41
CA LEU A 2 8.77 5.23 -1.48
C LEU A 2 8.44 6.16 -2.65
N TYR A 3 8.44 5.66 -3.88
CA TYR A 3 8.23 6.48 -5.07
C TYR A 3 6.75 6.60 -5.45
N PHE A 4 6.10 7.62 -4.90
CA PHE A 4 4.72 8.01 -5.22
C PHE A 4 4.64 8.82 -6.53
N ARG A 5 3.41 8.93 -7.08
CA ARG A 5 3.08 9.73 -8.27
C ARG A 5 3.40 11.19 -8.08
N THR A 6 2.94 11.76 -6.96
CA THR A 6 3.28 13.11 -6.52
C THR A 6 4.32 13.02 -5.41
N GLN A 7 5.16 14.04 -5.27
CA GLN A 7 6.14 14.07 -4.19
C GLN A 7 5.38 14.05 -2.85
N PRO A 8 5.66 13.08 -1.95
CA PRO A 8 5.04 13.05 -0.64
C PRO A 8 5.28 14.36 0.09
N ASP A 9 4.20 14.99 0.55
CA ASP A 9 4.35 16.14 1.42
C ASP A 9 4.81 15.69 2.82
N ALA A 10 5.20 16.68 3.64
CA ALA A 10 5.73 16.40 4.97
C ALA A 10 4.69 15.79 5.94
N ALA A 11 3.40 15.83 5.60
CA ALA A 11 2.34 15.20 6.38
C ALA A 11 2.14 13.72 5.94
N LEU A 12 2.21 13.41 4.65
CA LEU A 12 2.06 12.04 4.16
C LEU A 12 3.18 11.12 4.67
N ILE A 13 4.42 11.64 4.77
CA ILE A 13 5.58 10.85 5.20
C ILE A 13 5.34 10.16 6.57
N PRO A 14 5.04 10.88 7.67
CA PRO A 14 4.76 10.25 8.96
C PRO A 14 3.47 9.43 8.96
N PHE A 15 2.49 9.77 8.11
CA PHE A 15 1.25 9.00 7.99
C PHE A 15 1.50 7.60 7.42
N VAL A 16 2.18 7.52 6.27
CA VAL A 16 2.56 6.23 5.63
C VAL A 16 3.44 5.40 6.56
N ARG A 17 4.38 6.03 7.26
CA ARG A 17 5.23 5.35 8.25
C ARG A 17 4.39 4.72 9.35
N GLN A 18 3.43 5.46 9.92
CA GLN A 18 2.58 4.98 10.99
C GLN A 18 1.64 3.85 10.52
N ALA A 19 1.13 3.94 9.29
CA ALA A 19 0.32 2.88 8.69
C ALA A 19 1.13 1.58 8.51
N LEU A 20 2.33 1.67 7.92
CA LEU A 20 3.21 0.51 7.74
C LEU A 20 3.62 -0.13 9.08
N ASP A 21 4.00 0.68 10.07
CA ASP A 21 4.36 0.21 11.40
C ASP A 21 3.18 -0.45 12.12
N GLY A 22 2.00 0.17 12.06
CA GLY A 22 0.77 -0.39 12.64
C GLY A 22 0.39 -1.72 12.02
N GLU A 23 0.47 -1.83 10.69
CA GLU A 23 0.15 -3.05 9.97
C GLU A 23 1.17 -4.16 10.25
N LEU A 24 2.46 -3.83 10.34
CA LEU A 24 3.51 -4.78 10.69
C LEU A 24 3.23 -5.43 12.05
N HIS A 25 2.85 -4.65 13.05
CA HIS A 25 2.43 -5.18 14.36
C HIS A 25 1.16 -6.03 14.27
N ALA A 26 0.22 -5.71 13.39
CA ALA A 26 -1.00 -6.50 13.17
C ALA A 26 -0.69 -7.86 12.55
N VAL A 27 0.04 -7.87 11.44
CA VAL A 27 0.47 -9.09 10.75
C VAL A 27 1.33 -9.96 11.66
N GLN A 28 2.22 -9.38 12.47
CA GLN A 28 3.03 -10.14 13.41
C GLN A 28 2.20 -10.90 14.45
N ARG A 29 1.08 -10.33 14.93
CA ARG A 29 0.16 -11.03 15.83
C ARG A 29 -0.47 -12.24 15.15
N VAL A 30 -0.90 -12.11 13.90
CA VAL A 30 -1.48 -13.24 13.13
C VAL A 30 -0.42 -14.30 12.84
N ALA A 31 0.76 -13.87 12.36
CA ALA A 31 1.87 -14.76 12.04
C ALA A 31 2.33 -15.59 13.26
N SER A 32 2.37 -14.98 14.46
CA SER A 32 2.76 -15.69 15.69
C SER A 32 1.79 -16.80 16.11
N ARG A 33 0.52 -16.72 15.70
CA ARG A 33 -0.50 -17.75 15.95
C ARG A 33 -0.45 -18.89 14.93
N ASN A 34 0.26 -18.69 13.82
CA ASN A 34 0.33 -19.63 12.69
C ASN A 34 -1.07 -20.08 12.20
N ASP A 35 -2.02 -19.15 12.24
CA ASP A 35 -3.41 -19.39 11.90
C ASP A 35 -3.70 -18.88 10.48
N ALA A 36 -3.70 -19.80 9.52
CA ALA A 36 -3.90 -19.50 8.11
C ALA A 36 -5.35 -19.10 7.80
N GLU A 37 -6.33 -19.58 8.58
CA GLU A 37 -7.73 -19.20 8.39
C GLU A 37 -7.96 -17.78 8.89
N ALA A 38 -7.46 -17.45 10.08
CA ALA A 38 -7.50 -16.08 10.60
C ALA A 38 -6.82 -15.09 9.66
N TRP A 39 -5.69 -15.48 9.06
CA TRP A 39 -5.00 -14.67 8.05
C TRP A 39 -5.88 -14.34 6.84
N LEU A 40 -6.54 -15.34 6.26
CA LEU A 40 -7.42 -15.12 5.09
C LEU A 40 -8.70 -14.36 5.45
N VAL A 41 -9.17 -14.45 6.69
CA VAL A 41 -10.32 -13.67 7.18
C VAL A 41 -9.94 -12.20 7.36
N GLU A 42 -8.79 -11.93 7.97
CA GLU A 42 -8.32 -10.56 8.23
C GLU A 42 -7.80 -9.88 6.95
N TYR A 43 -7.21 -10.64 6.03
CA TYR A 43 -6.58 -10.15 4.81
C TYR A 43 -7.03 -10.95 3.58
N PRO A 44 -8.30 -10.87 3.16
CA PRO A 44 -8.81 -11.72 2.07
C PRO A 44 -8.10 -11.46 0.73
N ALA A 45 -7.89 -10.20 0.38
CA ALA A 45 -7.22 -9.79 -0.85
C ALA A 45 -5.72 -10.15 -0.84
N VAL A 46 -5.01 -9.70 0.19
CA VAL A 46 -3.56 -9.90 0.34
C VAL A 46 -3.22 -11.37 0.64
N GLY A 47 -4.07 -12.07 1.38
CA GLY A 47 -3.78 -13.39 1.92
C GLY A 47 -3.81 -14.53 0.90
N VAL A 48 -4.42 -14.32 -0.26
CA VAL A 48 -4.30 -15.22 -1.41
C VAL A 48 -2.87 -15.20 -1.97
N LEU A 49 -2.23 -14.04 -1.97
CA LEU A 49 -0.91 -13.81 -2.58
C LEU A 49 0.23 -13.97 -1.57
N PHE A 50 0.01 -13.56 -0.32
CA PHE A 50 1.03 -13.57 0.71
C PHE A 50 0.69 -14.57 1.81
N THR A 51 1.72 -15.25 2.31
CA THR A 51 1.67 -15.82 3.66
C THR A 51 1.92 -14.72 4.70
N PRO A 52 1.48 -14.88 5.96
CA PRO A 52 1.77 -13.91 7.02
C PRO A 52 3.26 -13.57 7.12
N TYR A 53 4.13 -14.56 7.00
CA TYR A 53 5.58 -14.37 7.05
C TYR A 53 6.10 -13.55 5.86
N SER A 54 5.65 -13.87 4.63
CA SER A 54 6.07 -13.11 3.45
C SER A 54 5.54 -11.67 3.44
N ALA A 55 4.32 -11.44 3.96
CA ALA A 55 3.78 -10.11 4.14
C ALA A 55 4.64 -9.33 5.15
N LEU A 56 4.95 -9.92 6.31
CA LEU A 56 5.78 -9.29 7.35
C LEU A 56 7.15 -8.87 6.81
N VAL A 57 7.87 -9.77 6.14
CA VAL A 57 9.18 -9.46 5.53
C VAL A 57 9.08 -8.35 4.48
N THR A 58 7.97 -8.31 3.73
CA THR A 58 7.77 -7.29 2.69
C THR A 58 7.40 -5.93 3.31
N LEU A 59 6.59 -5.91 4.37
CA LEU A 59 6.26 -4.70 5.13
C LEU A 59 7.50 -4.10 5.81
N GLU A 60 8.36 -4.94 6.40
CA GLU A 60 9.65 -4.49 6.95
C GLU A 60 10.51 -3.79 5.90
N LYS A 61 10.62 -4.37 4.69
CA LYS A 61 11.35 -3.76 3.58
C LYS A 61 10.73 -2.43 3.16
N LEU A 62 9.40 -2.34 3.08
CA LEU A 62 8.69 -1.11 2.73
C LEU A 62 8.93 -0.02 3.77
N LEU A 63 8.89 -0.35 5.05
CA LEU A 63 9.14 0.60 6.13
C LEU A 63 10.57 1.13 6.08
N VAL A 64 11.57 0.24 5.97
CA VAL A 64 12.99 0.63 5.82
C VAL A 64 13.19 1.48 4.58
N ALA A 65 12.60 1.08 3.46
CA ALA A 65 12.70 1.82 2.21
C ALA A 65 12.01 3.19 2.29
N HIS A 66 10.91 3.32 3.02
CA HIS A 66 10.22 4.60 3.23
C HIS A 66 11.08 5.57 4.04
N GLU A 67 11.74 5.08 5.07
CA GLU A 67 12.63 5.88 5.95
C GLU A 67 13.99 6.20 5.32
N ALA A 68 14.41 5.48 4.28
CA ALA A 68 15.68 5.72 3.61
C ALA A 68 15.75 7.08 2.89
N SER A 69 16.96 7.61 2.72
CA SER A 69 17.21 8.80 1.88
C SER A 69 17.06 8.52 0.39
N MET A 70 17.30 7.27 -0.03
CA MET A 70 17.12 6.83 -1.42
C MET A 70 15.65 6.63 -1.75
N VAL A 71 15.28 6.83 -3.02
CA VAL A 71 13.91 6.65 -3.51
C VAL A 71 13.76 5.26 -4.12
N TYR A 72 12.69 4.54 -3.78
CA TYR A 72 12.44 3.17 -4.24
C TYR A 72 11.13 3.03 -5.00
N ARG A 73 11.18 2.45 -6.19
CA ARG A 73 10.01 2.08 -6.99
C ARG A 73 9.39 0.80 -6.42
N LEU A 74 8.07 0.85 -6.30
CA LEU A 74 7.23 -0.26 -5.88
C LEU A 74 6.80 -1.09 -7.08
N THR A 75 6.61 -2.39 -6.87
CA THR A 75 5.90 -3.29 -7.80
C THR A 75 4.44 -3.38 -7.39
N ASP A 76 3.59 -3.97 -8.22
CA ASP A 76 2.15 -4.07 -7.95
C ASP A 76 1.84 -4.82 -6.65
N TYR A 77 2.64 -5.83 -6.31
CA TYR A 77 2.58 -6.52 -5.02
C TYR A 77 2.87 -5.62 -3.83
N HIS A 78 3.82 -4.69 -3.98
CA HIS A 78 4.12 -3.71 -2.94
C HIS A 78 3.02 -2.65 -2.85
N TRP A 79 2.48 -2.21 -4.00
CA TRP A 79 1.34 -1.29 -4.04
C TRP A 79 0.10 -1.87 -3.38
N LEU A 80 -0.21 -3.14 -3.64
CA LEU A 80 -1.32 -3.84 -2.99
C LEU A 80 -1.16 -3.90 -1.48
N LEU A 81 0.03 -4.28 -0.98
CA LEU A 81 0.30 -4.29 0.46
C LEU A 81 0.19 -2.89 1.07
N LEU A 82 0.79 -1.88 0.44
CA LEU A 82 0.75 -0.51 0.92
C LEU A 82 -0.69 0.05 0.91
N TYR A 83 -1.46 -0.26 -0.12
CA TYR A 83 -2.87 0.10 -0.22
C TYR A 83 -3.67 -0.46 0.96
N GLU A 84 -3.51 -1.75 1.26
CA GLU A 84 -4.21 -2.39 2.37
C GLU A 84 -3.81 -1.78 3.73
N CYS A 85 -2.51 -1.51 3.94
CA CYS A 85 -2.02 -0.82 5.15
C CYS A 85 -2.69 0.54 5.34
N LEU A 86 -2.71 1.35 4.27
CA LEU A 86 -3.26 2.69 4.31
C LEU A 86 -4.78 2.65 4.51
N LYS A 87 -5.49 1.73 3.85
CA LYS A 87 -6.93 1.55 4.02
C LYS A 87 -7.27 1.22 5.48
N ASN A 88 -6.60 0.22 6.04
CA ASN A 88 -6.81 -0.23 7.42
C ASN A 88 -6.49 0.89 8.43
N TYR A 89 -5.39 1.60 8.21
CA TYR A 89 -5.01 2.71 9.08
C TYR A 89 -5.99 3.88 8.99
N CYS A 90 -6.45 4.25 7.79
CA CYS A 90 -7.48 5.28 7.61
C CYS A 90 -8.78 4.92 8.31
N LEU A 91 -9.25 3.67 8.20
CA LEU A 91 -10.45 3.19 8.90
C LEU A 91 -10.28 3.32 10.41
N TRP A 92 -9.22 2.73 10.96
CA TRP A 92 -8.95 2.79 12.40
C TRP A 92 -8.81 4.22 12.91
N HIS A 93 -8.08 5.08 12.20
CA HIS A 93 -7.87 6.48 12.58
C HIS A 93 -9.18 7.29 12.54
N ASN A 94 -10.00 7.09 11.50
CA ASN A 94 -11.28 7.78 11.37
C ASN A 94 -12.29 7.32 12.42
N ASP A 95 -12.31 6.04 12.78
CA ASP A 95 -13.16 5.51 13.85
C ASP A 95 -12.85 6.20 15.19
N GLN A 96 -11.55 6.37 15.52
CA GLN A 96 -11.13 7.09 16.73
C GLN A 96 -11.63 8.54 16.77
N ILE A 97 -11.72 9.20 15.62
CA ILE A 97 -12.20 10.58 15.52
C ILE A 97 -13.73 10.63 15.59
N ASN A 98 -14.41 9.74 14.86
CA ASN A 98 -15.87 9.69 14.79
C ASN A 98 -16.50 9.29 16.13
N ASP A 99 -15.87 8.38 16.87
CA ASP A 99 -16.29 8.00 18.23
C ASP A 99 -16.05 9.12 19.26
N GLY A 100 -15.47 10.24 18.84
CA GLY A 100 -15.16 11.39 19.69
C GLY A 100 -14.06 11.11 20.71
N LEU A 101 -13.32 10.00 20.56
CA LEU A 101 -12.21 9.64 21.43
C LEU A 101 -11.08 10.67 21.33
N VAL A 102 -10.88 11.21 20.12
CA VAL A 102 -9.98 12.34 19.84
C VAL A 102 -10.59 13.26 18.78
N SER A 103 -10.26 14.56 18.80
CA SER A 103 -10.66 15.48 17.72
C SER A 103 -9.68 15.47 16.54
N TYR A 104 -8.44 15.03 16.78
CA TYR A 104 -7.38 14.84 15.79
C TYR A 104 -6.27 13.97 16.41
N THR A 105 -5.44 13.37 15.57
CA THR A 105 -4.18 12.73 16.01
C THR A 105 -2.98 13.60 15.63
N MET A 106 -1.87 13.46 16.35
CA MET A 106 -0.61 14.14 16.06
C MET A 106 0.38 13.14 15.44
N LEU A 107 0.78 13.35 14.19
CA LEU A 107 1.78 12.53 13.50
C LEU A 107 2.86 13.42 12.89
N GLY A 108 4.11 13.21 13.28
CA GLY A 108 5.25 13.99 12.76
C GLY A 108 5.13 15.51 12.97
N GLY A 109 4.36 15.96 13.96
CA GLY A 109 4.09 17.38 14.22
C GLY A 109 2.88 17.97 13.48
N TYR A 110 2.18 17.18 12.68
CA TYR A 110 0.97 17.57 11.95
C TYR A 110 -0.29 17.05 12.66
N ARG A 111 -1.38 17.80 12.55
CA ARG A 111 -2.71 17.43 13.05
C ARG A 111 -3.49 16.72 11.94
N PHE A 112 -3.97 15.51 12.21
CA PHE A 112 -4.81 14.75 11.30
C PHE A 112 -6.23 14.67 11.86
N GLY A 113 -7.16 15.32 11.16
CA GLY A 113 -8.60 15.11 11.32
C GLY A 113 -9.05 13.87 10.56
N LEU A 114 -10.30 13.82 10.11
CA LEU A 114 -10.77 12.74 9.23
C LEU A 114 -9.95 12.71 7.94
N VAL A 115 -9.57 11.50 7.53
CA VAL A 115 -8.77 11.24 6.34
C VAL A 115 -9.65 10.58 5.30
N ASP A 116 -9.81 11.24 4.16
CA ASP A 116 -10.40 10.63 2.97
C ASP A 116 -9.35 9.75 2.27
N PHE A 117 -9.56 8.44 2.36
CA PHE A 117 -8.69 7.44 1.77
C PHE A 117 -8.68 7.50 0.23
N GLU A 118 -9.84 7.72 -0.40
CA GLU A 118 -9.97 7.76 -1.87
C GLU A 118 -9.23 8.97 -2.43
N THR A 119 -9.41 10.14 -1.81
CA THR A 119 -8.68 11.35 -2.19
C THR A 119 -7.16 11.18 -2.01
N MET A 120 -6.72 10.46 -0.97
CA MET A 120 -5.30 10.17 -0.76
C MET A 120 -4.73 9.25 -1.85
N THR A 121 -5.44 8.18 -2.22
CA THR A 121 -4.97 7.26 -3.25
C THR A 121 -4.93 7.94 -4.61
N ASP A 122 -5.97 8.68 -5.01
CA ASP A 122 -6.03 9.41 -6.28
C ASP A 122 -4.86 10.40 -6.47
N ARG A 123 -4.42 11.02 -5.37
CA ARG A 123 -3.34 12.00 -5.38
C ARG A 123 -1.94 11.37 -5.48
N TYR A 124 -1.70 10.30 -4.73
CA TYR A 124 -0.36 9.78 -4.50
C TYR A 124 -0.04 8.48 -5.27
N PHE A 125 -1.04 7.69 -5.64
CA PHE A 125 -0.84 6.45 -6.37
C PHE A 125 -0.71 6.74 -7.87
N TRP A 126 0.09 5.94 -8.58
CA TRP A 126 0.27 6.08 -10.03
C TRP A 126 -0.98 5.67 -10.80
N ASP A 127 -1.54 4.53 -10.40
CA ASP A 127 -2.80 3.95 -10.85
C ASP A 127 -3.31 2.99 -9.74
N GLN A 128 -4.47 2.38 -9.99
CA GLN A 128 -5.02 1.31 -9.17
C GLN A 128 -5.18 0.02 -10.00
N GLU A 129 -4.41 -0.14 -11.09
CA GLU A 129 -4.53 -1.30 -11.99
C GLU A 129 -4.23 -2.62 -11.25
N PHE A 130 -3.37 -2.59 -10.24
CA PHE A 130 -3.12 -3.73 -9.37
C PHE A 130 -4.39 -4.27 -8.67
N MET A 131 -5.41 -3.43 -8.45
CA MET A 131 -6.71 -3.87 -7.91
C MET A 131 -7.54 -4.57 -8.98
N GLU A 132 -7.56 -4.04 -10.19
CA GLU A 132 -8.26 -4.66 -11.33
C GLU A 132 -7.66 -6.03 -11.63
N LEU A 133 -6.33 -6.15 -11.60
CA LEU A 133 -5.65 -7.44 -11.73
C LEU A 133 -6.06 -8.41 -10.62
N LEU A 134 -6.17 -7.97 -9.36
CA LEU A 134 -6.54 -8.85 -8.26
C LEU A 134 -7.97 -9.40 -8.36
N TYR A 135 -8.91 -8.60 -8.88
CA TYR A 135 -10.32 -8.97 -9.03
C TYR A 135 -10.70 -9.44 -10.44
N ALA A 136 -9.74 -9.47 -11.37
CA ALA A 136 -9.95 -10.05 -12.68
C ALA A 136 -10.34 -11.53 -12.50
N ASP A 137 -11.55 -11.89 -12.92
CA ASP A 137 -12.02 -13.26 -12.82
C ASP A 137 -11.16 -14.12 -13.74
N ALA A 138 -10.33 -14.99 -13.15
CA ALA A 138 -9.50 -15.95 -13.89
C ALA A 138 -10.36 -16.86 -14.80
N GLY A 139 -11.69 -16.88 -14.60
CA GLY A 139 -12.68 -17.59 -15.42
C GLY A 139 -12.91 -17.04 -16.84
N GLU A 140 -12.54 -15.80 -17.16
CA GLU A 140 -12.65 -15.26 -18.54
C GLU A 140 -11.31 -15.25 -19.30
N ALA A 141 -10.22 -15.68 -18.66
CA ALA A 141 -8.92 -15.82 -19.31
C ALA A 141 -8.83 -17.11 -20.13
N ASP A 142 -9.63 -17.22 -21.18
CA ASP A 142 -9.60 -18.29 -22.19
C ASP A 142 -8.36 -18.20 -23.13
N CYS A 143 -7.31 -17.49 -22.68
CA CYS A 143 -6.08 -17.27 -23.43
C CYS A 143 -4.93 -17.99 -22.74
N CYS A 144 -4.64 -19.18 -23.25
CA CYS A 144 -3.38 -19.90 -23.04
C CYS A 144 -2.18 -18.92 -23.17
N PRO A 145 -1.24 -18.86 -22.22
CA PRO A 145 -0.19 -17.82 -22.15
C PRO A 145 0.98 -18.12 -23.09
N CYS A 146 0.70 -18.48 -24.34
CA CYS A 146 1.70 -18.67 -25.39
C CYS A 146 1.81 -17.48 -26.35
N ARG A 147 1.35 -16.29 -25.95
CA ARG A 147 1.57 -15.04 -26.69
C ARG A 147 2.84 -14.35 -26.16
N GLU A 148 3.84 -14.23 -27.03
CA GLU A 148 5.23 -13.83 -26.76
C GLU A 148 5.46 -12.39 -26.24
N HIS A 149 4.45 -11.71 -25.67
CA HIS A 149 4.57 -10.31 -25.23
C HIS A 149 3.84 -9.96 -23.92
N THR A 150 3.41 -10.94 -23.13
CA THR A 150 2.84 -10.64 -21.81
C THR A 150 3.97 -10.44 -20.80
N ASP A 151 4.04 -9.28 -20.15
CA ASP A 151 4.91 -9.12 -18.99
C ASP A 151 4.41 -10.09 -17.91
N TRP A 152 5.25 -11.04 -17.51
CA TRP A 152 4.86 -12.11 -16.60
C TRP A 152 4.47 -11.58 -15.21
N SER A 153 4.73 -10.30 -14.87
CA SER A 153 4.20 -9.68 -13.65
C SER A 153 2.68 -9.63 -13.62
N ASP A 154 2.06 -9.25 -14.73
CA ASP A 154 0.64 -8.92 -14.80
C ASP A 154 -0.18 -10.21 -14.72
N VAL A 155 0.39 -11.30 -15.24
CA VAL A 155 -0.16 -12.66 -15.20
C VAL A 155 -0.20 -13.17 -13.76
N ASP A 156 0.85 -12.99 -12.96
CA ASP A 156 0.92 -13.61 -11.64
C ASP A 156 -0.15 -13.06 -10.66
N LEU A 157 -0.46 -11.75 -10.74
CA LEU A 157 -1.52 -11.13 -9.93
C LEU A 157 -2.93 -11.57 -10.35
N SER A 158 -3.22 -11.61 -11.66
CA SER A 158 -4.54 -12.00 -12.17
C SER A 158 -4.91 -13.45 -11.90
N TYR A 159 -3.92 -14.33 -11.75
CA TYR A 159 -4.13 -15.74 -11.41
C TYR A 159 -4.03 -16.01 -9.90
N GLY A 160 -3.89 -14.99 -9.05
CA GLY A 160 -3.77 -15.16 -7.60
C GLY A 160 -2.49 -15.92 -7.20
N LEU A 161 -1.44 -15.88 -8.02
CA LEU A 161 -0.19 -16.58 -7.77
C LEU A 161 0.66 -15.80 -6.77
N ARG A 162 1.29 -16.53 -5.85
CA ARG A 162 2.22 -15.94 -4.88
C ARG A 162 3.39 -15.29 -5.62
N PRO A 163 3.82 -14.08 -5.22
CA PRO A 163 4.87 -13.36 -5.91
C PRO A 163 6.19 -14.15 -5.89
N HIS A 164 6.83 -14.24 -7.05
CA HIS A 164 8.22 -14.70 -7.11
C HIS A 164 9.11 -13.75 -6.30
N PRO A 165 10.14 -14.23 -5.56
CA PRO A 165 11.01 -13.37 -4.74
C PRO A 165 11.65 -12.20 -5.51
N ASP A 166 11.87 -12.35 -6.82
CA ASP A 166 12.39 -11.28 -7.67
C ASP A 166 11.40 -10.13 -7.90
N LYS A 167 10.10 -10.41 -7.88
CA LYS A 167 9.03 -9.39 -7.97
C LYS A 167 8.83 -8.64 -6.64
N LEU A 168 9.46 -9.11 -5.55
CA LEU A 168 9.52 -8.45 -4.24
C LEU A 168 10.85 -7.70 -3.99
N LYS A 169 11.60 -7.41 -5.05
CA LYS A 169 12.79 -6.56 -4.99
C LYS A 169 12.40 -5.11 -5.24
N LEU A 170 12.77 -4.25 -4.30
CA LEU A 170 12.65 -2.80 -4.47
C LEU A 170 13.78 -2.30 -5.38
N ILE A 171 13.42 -1.48 -6.36
CA ILE A 171 14.36 -0.93 -7.33
C ILE A 171 14.61 0.53 -6.94
N SER A 172 15.87 0.90 -6.73
CA SER A 172 16.21 2.28 -6.47
C SER A 172 16.04 3.16 -7.70
N VAL A 173 15.59 4.39 -7.48
CA VAL A 173 15.33 5.39 -8.52
C VAL A 173 16.37 6.49 -8.39
N GLU A 174 17.18 6.68 -9.44
CA GLU A 174 18.21 7.72 -9.48
C GLU A 174 17.62 9.10 -9.78
N GLU A 175 16.62 9.17 -10.66
CA GLU A 175 15.93 10.41 -11.04
C GLU A 175 14.43 10.30 -10.80
N THR A 176 13.87 11.20 -9.99
CA THR A 176 12.44 11.22 -9.71
C THR A 176 11.70 12.16 -10.65
N ALA A 177 10.71 11.62 -11.35
CA ALA A 177 9.73 12.37 -12.13
C ALA A 177 8.40 12.48 -11.35
N TRP A 178 8.41 13.18 -10.22
CA TRP A 178 7.17 13.44 -9.47
C TRP A 178 6.26 14.38 -10.26
N ARG A 179 4.97 14.06 -10.32
CA ARG A 179 3.94 15.00 -10.78
C ARG A 179 3.91 16.19 -9.81
N ILE A 180 3.95 17.39 -10.37
CA ILE A 180 3.70 18.63 -9.62
C ILE A 180 2.16 18.79 -9.55
N PRO A 181 1.55 18.75 -8.36
CA PRO A 181 0.12 18.94 -8.22
C PRO A 181 -0.28 20.37 -8.59
N GLU A 182 -1.46 20.53 -9.19
CA GLU A 182 -1.98 21.85 -9.52
C GLU A 182 -2.37 22.61 -8.22
N PRO A 183 -2.37 23.95 -8.21
CA PRO A 183 -2.68 24.74 -7.01
C PRO A 183 -4.02 24.38 -6.35
N GLU A 184 -5.00 23.99 -7.15
CA GLU A 184 -6.35 23.60 -6.73
C GLU A 184 -6.36 22.27 -5.96
N GLU A 185 -5.42 21.37 -6.26
CA GLU A 185 -5.24 20.08 -5.58
C GLU A 185 -4.53 20.23 -4.23
N CYS A 186 -3.86 21.37 -3.98
CA CYS A 186 -3.11 21.61 -2.73
C CYS A 186 -3.98 22.01 -1.52
N GLY A 187 -5.29 22.19 -1.71
CA GLY A 187 -6.17 22.90 -0.76
C GLY A 187 -6.84 22.10 0.36
N GLN A 188 -6.80 20.76 0.38
CA GLN A 188 -7.70 20.00 1.27
C GLN A 188 -7.12 19.59 2.64
N TRP A 189 -5.79 19.62 2.81
CA TRP A 189 -5.13 19.18 4.06
C TRP A 189 -4.60 20.31 4.93
N ARG A 190 -4.78 21.56 4.49
CA ARG A 190 -4.41 22.76 5.26
C ARG A 190 -5.69 23.47 5.66
N LEU A 191 -6.26 23.08 6.79
CA LEU A 191 -7.08 24.04 7.52
C LEU A 191 -6.16 25.08 8.19
N PRO A 192 -6.58 26.35 8.26
CA PRO A 192 -5.78 27.47 8.74
C PRO A 192 -5.28 27.32 10.18
#